data_AF-A0A519WSD1-F1
#
_entry.id   AF-A0A519WSD1-F1
#
_cell.length_a   1.000
_cell.length_b   1.000
_cell.length_c   1.000
_cell.angle_alpha   90.00
_cell.angle_beta   90.00
_cell.angle_gamma   90.00
#
_symmetry.space_group_name_H-M   'P 1'
#
loop_
_entity.id
_entity.type
_entity.pdbx_description
1 polymer ?
#
loop_
_entity_poly.entity_id
_entity_poly.type
_entity_poly.pdbx_seq_one_letter_code
_entity_poly.pdbx_strand_id
1 'polypeptide(L)' 'SVSYVEYELAKLGSSQVRVRLAGGKDGPLFTENACLILDVYFKEVYNGLEKDIKSITGVLESGLFQGYNPILLTS' A
#
# COMPACT_ATOMS: atom_id res chain seq x y z
N SER A 1 -11.13 -2.27 9.43
CA SER A 1 -10.56 -1.06 10.08
C SER A 1 -9.10 -0.94 9.68
N VAL A 2 -8.46 0.22 9.84
CA VAL A 2 -7.03 0.40 9.52
C VAL A 2 -6.15 -0.58 10.31
N SER A 3 -6.40 -0.72 11.61
CA SER A 3 -5.64 -1.64 12.48
C SER A 3 -5.72 -3.11 12.04
N TYR A 4 -6.82 -3.52 11.41
CA TYR A 4 -6.92 -4.87 10.83
C TYR A 4 -5.99 -5.02 9.62
N VAL A 5 -5.98 -4.04 8.72
CA VAL A 5 -5.08 -4.03 7.56
C VAL A 5 -3.62 -4.00 8.01
N GLU A 6 -3.27 -3.19 9.01
CA GLU A 6 -1.93 -3.15 9.62
C GLU A 6 -1.50 -4.53 10.15
N TYR A 7 -2.39 -5.23 10.85
CA TYR A 7 -2.14 -6.56 11.38
C TYR A 7 -1.89 -7.61 10.28
N GLU A 8 -2.71 -7.61 9.22
CA GLU A 8 -2.51 -8.54 8.10
C GLU A 8 -1.24 -8.22 7.29
N LEU A 9 -0.92 -6.93 7.08
CA LEU A 9 0.34 -6.51 6.45
C LEU A 9 1.57 -6.98 7.25
N ALA A 10 1.49 -6.98 8.58
CA ALA A 10 2.58 -7.47 9.44
C ALA A 10 2.83 -8.98 9.24
N LYS A 11 1.78 -9.79 9.00
CA LYS A 11 1.95 -11.21 8.67
C LYS A 11 2.63 -11.44 7.33
N LEU A 12 2.50 -10.50 6.39
CA LEU A 12 3.21 -10.50 5.11
C LEU A 12 4.65 -9.96 5.23
N GLY A 13 5.11 -9.64 6.43
CA GLY A 13 6.50 -9.21 6.69
C GLY A 13 6.73 -7.71 6.58
N SER A 14 5.69 -6.88 6.68
CA SER A 14 5.88 -5.43 6.80
C SER A 14 6.57 -5.09 8.13
N SER A 15 7.51 -4.15 8.10
CA SER A 15 8.21 -3.71 9.32
C SER A 15 7.78 -2.32 9.78
N GLN A 16 7.10 -1.56 8.93
CA GLN A 16 6.52 -0.25 9.26
C GLN A 16 5.25 -0.04 8.43
N VAL A 17 4.20 0.43 9.08
CA VAL A 17 2.95 0.89 8.43
C VAL A 17 2.60 2.25 9.01
N ARG A 18 2.29 3.23 8.17
CA ARG A 18 1.85 4.56 8.60
C ARG A 18 0.73 5.05 7.71
N VAL A 19 -0.28 5.67 8.30
CA VAL A 19 -1.26 6.47 7.55
C VAL A 19 -0.54 7.71 7.02
N ARG A 20 -0.60 7.92 5.70
CA ARG A 20 0.00 9.10 5.08
C ARG A 20 -0.74 10.35 5.54
N LEU A 21 -0.01 11.35 6.03
CA LEU A 21 -0.59 12.63 6.45
C LEU A 21 -0.63 13.63 5.28
N ALA A 22 -1.61 14.54 5.30
CA ALA A 22 -1.65 15.64 4.35
C ALA A 22 -0.58 16.68 4.73
N GLY A 23 0.34 17.01 3.83
CA GLY A 23 1.50 17.88 4.14
C GLY A 23 1.18 19.30 4.64
N GLY A 24 -0.07 19.76 4.54
CA GLY A 24 -0.50 21.10 4.97
C GLY A 24 -1.74 21.15 5.87
N LYS A 25 -2.22 20.00 6.38
CA LYS A 25 -3.38 19.91 7.28
C LYS A 25 -3.18 18.81 8.32
N ASP A 26 -3.80 18.99 9.48
CA ASP A 26 -3.88 17.90 10.46
C ASP A 26 -4.80 16.79 9.94
N GLY A 27 -4.25 15.58 9.85
CA GLY A 27 -4.99 14.36 9.51
C GLY A 27 -4.50 13.64 8.25
N PRO A 28 -5.17 12.53 7.90
CA PRO A 28 -4.77 11.69 6.78
C PRO A 28 -4.90 12.37 5.42
N LEU A 29 -4.02 11.97 4.49
CA LEU A 29 -4.23 12.18 3.07
C LEU A 29 -5.27 11.18 2.58
N PHE A 30 -6.28 11.69 1.87
CA PHE A 30 -7.28 10.88 1.19
C PHE A 30 -7.04 10.89 -0.32
N THR A 31 -7.32 9.76 -0.97
CA THR A 31 -7.42 9.69 -2.44
C THR A 31 -8.66 10.44 -2.92
N GLU A 32 -8.78 10.65 -4.24
CA GLU A 32 -10.00 11.22 -4.85
C GLU A 32 -11.25 10.39 -4.54
N ASN A 33 -11.08 9.07 -4.34
CA ASN A 33 -12.14 8.15 -3.93
C ASN A 33 -12.31 8.07 -2.41
N ALA A 34 -11.83 9.08 -1.66
CA ALA A 34 -11.94 9.19 -0.21
C ALA A 34 -11.37 8.00 0.58
N CYS A 35 -10.35 7.32 0.04
CA CYS A 35 -9.66 6.22 0.71
C CYS A 35 -8.39 6.71 1.41
N LEU A 36 -8.00 6.04 2.49
CA LEU A 36 -6.72 6.29 3.15
C LEU A 36 -5.58 5.71 2.33
N ILE A 37 -4.42 6.35 2.43
CA ILE A 37 -3.15 5.80 1.92
C ILE A 37 -2.32 5.31 3.10
N LEU A 38 -1.85 4.06 3.00
CA LEU A 38 -0.89 3.48 3.93
C LEU A 38 0.49 3.44 3.27
N ASP A 39 1.46 4.09 3.89
CA ASP A 39 2.87 3.93 3.58
C ASP A 39 3.39 2.70 4.32
N VAL A 40 3.77 1.67 3.56
CA VAL A 40 4.17 0.37 4.08
C VAL A 40 5.58 0.04 3.63
N TYR A 41 6.45 -0.32 4.57
CA TYR A 41 7.78 -0.80 4.26
C TYR A 41 7.85 -2.31 4.38
N PHE A 42 8.28 -2.96 3.29
CA PHE A 42 8.68 -4.36 3.25
C PHE A 42 10.18 -4.44 2.98
N LYS A 43 10.89 -5.28 3.72
CA LYS A 43 12.33 -5.51 3.48
C LYS A 43 12.58 -6.18 2.13
N GLU A 44 11.65 -7.05 1.71
CA GLU A 44 11.71 -7.79 0.46
C GLU A 44 10.35 -7.70 -0.24
N VAL A 45 10.38 -7.39 -1.53
CA VAL A 45 9.19 -7.40 -2.40
C VAL A 45 9.23 -8.67 -3.23
N TYR A 46 8.61 -9.74 -2.71
CA TYR A 46 8.59 -11.05 -3.37
C TYR A 46 7.54 -11.11 -4.49
N ASN A 47 7.70 -12.05 -5.43
CA ASN A 47 6.73 -12.26 -6.50
C ASN A 47 5.39 -12.75 -5.94
N GLY A 48 4.31 -12.00 -6.17
CA GLY A 48 2.99 -12.30 -5.64
C GLY A 48 2.58 -11.41 -4.46
N LEU A 49 3.50 -10.61 -3.90
CA LEU A 49 3.19 -9.68 -2.80
C LEU A 49 2.06 -8.71 -3.17
N GLU A 50 1.99 -8.23 -4.41
CA GLU A 50 0.87 -7.38 -4.88
C GLU A 50 -0.48 -8.09 -4.67
N LYS A 51 -0.56 -9.35 -5.09
CA LYS A 51 -1.77 -10.16 -4.99
C LYS A 51 -2.15 -10.43 -3.53
N ASP A 52 -1.17 -10.75 -2.69
CA ASP A 52 -1.39 -11.01 -1.27
C ASP A 52 -1.90 -9.76 -0.54
N ILE A 53 -1.30 -8.59 -0.80
CA ILE A 53 -1.77 -7.31 -0.25
C ILE A 53 -3.21 -7.03 -0.68
N LYS A 54 -3.53 -7.16 -1.97
CA LYS A 54 -4.87 -6.91 -2.51
C LYS A 54 -5.92 -7.92 -2.04
N SER A 55 -5.50 -9.08 -1.51
CA SER A 55 -6.42 -10.07 -0.94
C SER A 55 -6.92 -9.72 0.47
N ILE A 56 -6.27 -8.77 1.16
CA ILE A 56 -6.66 -8.32 2.49
C ILE A 56 -7.97 -7.52 2.40
N THR A 57 -9.00 -7.95 3.14
CA THR A 57 -10.28 -7.23 3.21
C THR A 57 -10.07 -5.78 3.65
N GLY A 58 -10.51 -4.84 2.81
CA GLY A 58 -10.38 -3.39 3.03
C GLY A 58 -9.20 -2.75 2.30
N VAL A 59 -8.32 -3.54 1.67
CA VAL A 59 -7.36 -3.04 0.68
C VAL A 59 -8.06 -2.99 -0.67
N LEU A 60 -8.05 -1.81 -1.30
CA LEU A 60 -8.63 -1.62 -2.63
C LEU A 60 -7.56 -1.80 -3.71
N GLU A 61 -6.40 -1.18 -3.52
CA GLU A 61 -5.28 -1.23 -4.45
C GLU A 61 -3.94 -1.19 -3.72
N SER A 62 -2.88 -1.58 -4.44
CA SER A 62 -1.50 -1.45 -3.98
C SER A 62 -0.68 -0.64 -4.99
N GLY A 63 0.45 -0.09 -4.57
CA GLY A 63 1.39 0.60 -5.46
C GLY A 63 2.33 -0.33 -6.23
N LEU A 64 2.18 -1.64 -6.09
CA LEU A 64 2.97 -2.64 -6.83
C LEU A 64 2.29 -2.94 -8.17
N PHE A 65 3.10 -3.15 -9.22
CA PHE A 65 2.66 -3.48 -10.58
C PHE A 65 3.42 -4.72 -11.07
N GLN A 66 3.30 -5.83 -10.36
CA GLN A 66 3.92 -7.13 -10.69
C GLN A 66 3.16 -7.82 -11.84
N GLY A 67 3.89 -8.57 -12.67
CA GLY A 67 3.30 -9.32 -13.80
C GLY A 67 2.99 -8.47 -15.03
N TYR A 68 3.31 -7.18 -15.01
CA TYR A 68 3.25 -6.29 -16.17
C TYR A 68 4.63 -6.16 -16.84
N ASN A 69 4.64 -5.91 -18.15
CA ASN A 69 5.85 -5.55 -18.91
C ASN A 69 5.76 -4.07 -19.33
N PRO A 70 6.05 -3.11 -18.43
CA PRO A 70 5.93 -1.70 -18.75
C PRO A 70 6.99 -1.27 -19.77
N ILE A 71 6.60 -0.37 -20.67
CA ILE A 71 7.55 0.31 -21.57
C ILE A 71 8.02 1.58 -20.85
N LEU A 72 9.34 1.71 -20.68
CA LEU A 72 9.93 2.93 -20.15
C LEU A 72 10.07 3.97 -21.27
N LEU A 73 9.34 5.07 -21.13
CA LEU A 73 9.52 6.26 -21.98
C LEU A 73 10.57 7.16 -21.33
N THR A 74 11.62 7.50 -22.07
CA THR A 74 12.69 8.41 -21.65
C THR A 74 12.75 9.59 -22.62
N SER A 75 13.03 10.79 -22.10
CA SER A 75 13.05 12.06 -22.84
C SER A 75 14.45 12.44 -23.28
#